data_AF-A0A6L8ACH6-F1
#
_entry.id   AF-A0A6L8ACH6-F1
#
_cell.length_a   1.000
_cell.length_b   1.000
_cell.length_c   1.000
_cell.angle_alpha   90.00
_cell.angle_beta   90.00
_cell.angle_gamma   90.00
#
_symmetry.space_group_name_H-M   'P 1'
#
loop_
_entity.id
_entity.type
_entity.pdbx_description
1 polymer ?
#
loop_
_entity_poly.entity_id
_entity_poly.type
_entity_poly.pdbx_seq_one_letter_code
_entity_poly.pdbx_strand_id
1 'polypeptide(L)'
;MFSPNTLSLLRILLIPVFVLIYIFSDTHQWIAGLLFAIASITDLLDGYIARRTGKTSSFGTFLDPTADKLTVISALVLLVGMHGELWLTLPGLVIVCRELLVSSLREWMAERQVRSQVAVTEISKAKTVVQMVAIVILLSNAPVFNLWTILGYIFIYIATALTLWSMFVHLRSAWPVLRSDFIEK
;
A
#
# COMPACT_ATOMS: atom_id res chain seq x y z
N MET A 1 12.53 25.36 -6.66
CA MET A 1 11.09 25.19 -6.95
C MET A 1 10.77 23.70 -6.90
N PHE A 2 10.74 23.10 -5.71
CA PHE A 2 10.27 21.73 -5.52
C PHE A 2 8.88 21.84 -4.89
N SER A 3 7.84 21.67 -5.71
CA SER A 3 6.48 21.54 -5.18
C SER A 3 6.34 20.15 -4.54
N PRO A 4 5.59 20.00 -3.44
CA PRO A 4 5.28 18.69 -2.84
C PRO A 4 4.80 17.63 -3.86
N ASN A 5 4.20 18.08 -4.97
CA ASN A 5 3.73 17.22 -6.06
C ASN A 5 4.84 16.50 -6.84
N THR A 6 6.08 17.01 -6.84
CA THR A 6 7.16 16.46 -7.67
C THR A 6 7.57 15.07 -7.21
N LEU A 7 7.48 14.79 -5.90
CA LEU A 7 7.91 13.54 -5.31
C LEU A 7 6.84 12.43 -5.48
N SER A 8 5.55 12.74 -5.35
CA SER A 8 4.47 11.81 -5.74
C SER A 8 4.50 11.48 -7.24
N LEU A 9 4.77 12.46 -8.11
CA LEU A 9 4.94 12.23 -9.56
C LEU A 9 6.15 11.36 -9.87
N LEU A 10 7.28 11.62 -9.20
CA LEU A 10 8.48 10.79 -9.30
C LEU A 10 8.17 9.35 -8.91
N ARG A 11 7.39 9.13 -7.85
CA ARG A 11 6.99 7.79 -7.39
C ARG A 11 6.19 7.06 -8.45
N ILE A 12 5.21 7.71 -9.06
CA ILE A 12 4.44 7.13 -10.17
C ILE A 12 5.36 6.77 -11.35
N LEU A 13 6.34 7.62 -11.65
CA LEU A 13 7.33 7.35 -12.68
C LEU A 13 8.28 6.19 -12.31
N LEU A 14 8.56 5.98 -11.04
CA LEU A 14 9.38 4.85 -10.55
C LEU A 14 8.66 3.50 -10.71
N ILE A 15 7.32 3.48 -10.75
CA ILE A 15 6.54 2.25 -10.94
C ILE A 15 6.95 1.47 -12.19
N PRO A 16 6.84 2.03 -13.41
CA PRO A 16 7.26 1.31 -14.62
C PRO A 16 8.75 0.96 -14.60
N VAL A 17 9.59 1.77 -13.94
CA VAL A 17 11.04 1.50 -13.87
C VAL A 17 11.33 0.24 -13.06
N PHE A 18 10.80 0.11 -11.84
CA PHE A 18 11.04 -1.11 -11.06
C PHE A 18 10.32 -2.33 -11.66
N VAL A 19 9.17 -2.15 -12.32
CA VAL A 19 8.45 -3.19 -13.06
C VAL A 19 9.32 -3.77 -14.17
N LEU A 20 9.86 -2.91 -15.03
CA LEU A 20 10.71 -3.34 -16.14
C LEU A 20 11.99 -4.03 -15.64
N ILE A 21 12.61 -3.47 -14.59
CA ILE A 21 13.80 -4.08 -13.99
C ILE A 21 13.48 -5.48 -13.44
N TYR A 22 12.35 -5.65 -12.75
CA TYR A 22 11.99 -6.94 -12.18
C TYR A 22 11.67 -7.99 -13.25
N ILE A 23 11.03 -7.60 -14.36
CA ILE A 23 10.67 -8.50 -15.46
C ILE A 23 11.88 -8.89 -16.31
N PHE A 24 12.74 -7.94 -16.65
CA PHE A 24 13.84 -8.15 -17.60
C PHE A 24 15.18 -8.49 -16.95
N SER A 25 15.28 -8.45 -15.62
CA SER A 25 16.52 -8.76 -14.90
C SER A 25 16.37 -9.99 -14.03
N ASP A 26 16.87 -11.12 -14.53
CA ASP A 26 16.92 -12.37 -13.77
C ASP A 26 17.96 -12.31 -12.63
N THR A 27 18.97 -11.45 -12.74
CA THR A 27 20.11 -11.39 -11.81
C THR A 27 20.07 -10.21 -10.85
N HIS A 28 19.29 -9.16 -11.15
CA HIS A 28 19.31 -7.91 -10.37
C HIS A 28 17.96 -7.53 -9.78
N GLN A 29 17.17 -8.51 -9.34
CA GLN A 29 15.88 -8.27 -8.65
C GLN A 29 16.04 -7.41 -7.40
N TRP A 30 17.19 -7.50 -6.72
CA TRP A 30 17.55 -6.60 -5.60
C TRP A 30 17.45 -5.11 -5.96
N ILE A 31 17.65 -4.73 -7.24
CA ILE A 31 17.47 -3.35 -7.70
C ILE A 31 15.99 -2.96 -7.70
N ALA A 32 15.09 -3.86 -8.12
CA ALA A 32 13.65 -3.60 -8.08
C ALA A 32 13.16 -3.41 -6.64
N GLY A 33 13.61 -4.27 -5.72
CA GLY A 33 13.32 -4.12 -4.30
C GLY A 33 13.91 -2.83 -3.69
N LEU A 34 15.13 -2.45 -4.09
CA LEU A 34 15.75 -1.18 -3.67
C LEU A 34 14.98 0.03 -4.19
N LEU A 35 14.56 0.04 -5.46
CA LEU A 35 13.76 1.12 -6.03
C LEU A 35 12.40 1.24 -5.34
N PHE A 36 11.75 0.11 -5.04
CA PHE A 36 10.51 0.09 -4.27
C PHE A 36 10.72 0.61 -2.84
N ALA A 37 11.84 0.26 -2.19
CA ALA A 37 12.19 0.77 -0.87
C ALA A 37 12.39 2.30 -0.90
N ILE A 38 13.11 2.82 -1.89
CA ILE A 38 13.32 4.26 -2.08
C ILE A 38 11.97 4.97 -2.32
N ALA A 39 11.11 4.40 -3.17
CA ALA A 39 9.78 4.94 -3.44
C ALA A 39 8.92 5.01 -2.17
N SER A 40 8.93 3.95 -1.36
CA SER A 40 8.18 3.85 -0.10
C SER A 40 8.71 4.80 0.98
N ILE A 41 10.04 4.97 1.10
CA ILE A 41 10.64 5.91 2.06
C ILE A 41 10.35 7.36 1.65
N THR A 42 10.39 7.65 0.35
CA THR A 42 10.09 8.98 -0.17
C THR A 42 8.67 9.43 0.18
N ASP A 43 7.69 8.52 0.19
CA ASP A 43 6.32 8.81 0.66
C ASP A 43 6.26 9.31 2.11
N LEU A 44 6.98 8.64 3.00
CA LEU A 44 7.02 9.02 4.41
C LEU A 44 7.62 10.43 4.58
N LEU A 45 8.64 10.75 3.78
CA LEU A 45 9.28 12.07 3.78
C LEU A 45 8.35 13.15 3.23
N ASP A 46 7.62 12.87 2.15
CA ASP A 46 6.63 13.79 1.58
C ASP A 46 5.55 14.15 2.60
N GLY A 47 4.96 13.13 3.23
CA GLY A 47 3.94 13.32 4.25
C GLY A 47 4.46 14.14 5.44
N TYR A 48 5.73 13.99 5.80
CA TYR A 48 6.35 14.78 6.87
C TYR A 48 6.60 16.23 6.46
N ILE A 49 7.14 16.48 5.26
CA ILE A 49 7.42 17.82 4.74
C ILE A 49 6.12 18.60 4.52
N ALA A 50 5.08 17.96 3.97
CA ALA A 50 3.78 18.58 3.76
C ALA A 50 3.15 19.06 5.08
N ARG A 51 3.23 18.24 6.14
CA ARG A 51 2.74 18.62 7.48
C ARG A 51 3.49 19.81 8.09
N ARG A 52 4.79 19.94 7.82
CA ARG A 52 5.60 21.05 8.35
C ARG A 52 5.49 22.33 7.54
N THR A 53 5.31 22.24 6.23
CA THR A 53 5.35 23.40 5.33
C THR A 53 3.98 24.01 5.08
N GLY A 54 2.89 23.29 5.35
CA GLY A 54 1.51 23.76 5.13
C GLY A 54 1.15 24.02 3.66
N LYS A 55 2.08 23.79 2.73
CA LYS A 55 1.89 23.96 1.29
C LYS A 55 1.36 22.66 0.73
N THR A 56 0.10 22.64 0.34
CA THR A 56 -0.50 21.51 -0.39
C THR A 56 -1.25 22.07 -1.60
N SER A 57 -1.28 21.29 -2.69
CA SER A 57 -2.09 21.62 -3.85
C SER A 57 -3.23 20.62 -3.95
N SER A 58 -4.41 21.06 -4.43
CA SER A 58 -5.57 20.16 -4.58
C SER A 58 -5.25 18.94 -5.44
N PHE A 59 -4.52 19.13 -6.54
CA PHE A 59 -4.08 18.03 -7.41
C PHE A 59 -3.09 17.08 -6.72
N GLY A 60 -2.11 17.60 -5.98
CA GLY A 60 -1.17 16.77 -5.23
C GLY A 60 -1.83 15.95 -4.14
N THR A 61 -2.79 16.53 -3.41
CA THR A 61 -3.56 15.83 -2.38
C THR A 61 -4.41 14.69 -2.94
N PHE A 62 -4.87 14.79 -4.18
CA PHE A 62 -5.54 13.69 -4.88
C PHE A 62 -4.56 12.63 -5.38
N LEU A 63 -3.42 13.06 -5.93
CA LEU A 63 -2.44 12.17 -6.54
C LEU A 63 -1.73 11.30 -5.50
N ASP A 64 -1.46 11.84 -4.31
CA ASP A 64 -0.64 11.19 -3.28
C ASP A 64 -1.24 9.85 -2.77
N PRO A 65 -2.52 9.78 -2.34
CA PRO A 65 -3.17 8.51 -2.00
C PRO A 65 -3.31 7.53 -3.18
N THR A 66 -3.30 8.06 -4.41
CA THR A 66 -3.42 7.25 -5.63
C THR A 66 -2.08 6.61 -5.96
N ALA A 67 -0.99 7.38 -5.91
CA ALA A 67 0.38 6.93 -6.13
C ALA A 67 0.79 5.83 -5.14
N ASP A 68 0.43 5.98 -3.86
CA ASP A 68 0.68 4.99 -2.81
C ASP A 68 0.06 3.62 -3.16
N LYS A 69 -1.25 3.60 -3.45
CA LYS A 69 -1.96 2.37 -3.82
C LYS A 69 -1.41 1.74 -5.10
N LEU A 70 -1.15 2.55 -6.12
CA LEU A 70 -0.61 2.06 -7.39
C LEU A 70 0.76 1.41 -7.20
N THR A 71 1.62 1.99 -6.36
CA THR A 71 2.96 1.45 -6.07
C THR A 71 2.85 0.07 -5.43
N VAL A 72 2.04 -0.07 -4.39
CA VAL A 72 1.82 -1.34 -3.68
C VAL A 72 1.13 -2.39 -4.56
N ILE A 73 0.06 -2.01 -5.25
CA ILE A 73 -0.69 -2.94 -6.12
C ILE A 73 0.20 -3.44 -7.24
N SER A 74 0.98 -2.57 -7.88
CA SER A 74 1.90 -2.96 -8.96
C SER A 74 2.95 -3.96 -8.46
N ALA A 75 3.53 -3.72 -7.27
CA ALA A 75 4.47 -4.66 -6.67
C ALA A 75 3.84 -6.02 -6.35
N LEU A 76 2.63 -6.04 -5.77
CA LEU A 76 1.92 -7.30 -5.50
C LEU A 76 1.56 -8.06 -6.77
N VAL A 77 1.13 -7.36 -7.83
CA VAL A 77 0.84 -7.98 -9.14
C VAL A 77 2.09 -8.65 -9.72
N LEU A 78 3.24 -7.98 -9.67
CA LEU A 78 4.51 -8.57 -10.12
C LEU A 78 4.88 -9.82 -9.31
N LEU A 79 4.79 -9.72 -7.99
CA LEU A 79 5.12 -10.81 -7.08
C LEU A 79 4.23 -12.03 -7.35
N VAL A 80 2.92 -11.83 -7.50
CA VAL A 80 1.97 -12.90 -7.85
C VAL A 80 2.30 -13.50 -9.21
N GLY A 81 2.60 -12.68 -10.22
CA GLY A 81 2.93 -13.14 -11.57
C GLY A 81 4.23 -13.96 -11.62
N MET A 82 5.25 -13.59 -10.85
CA MET A 82 6.57 -14.22 -10.91
C MET A 82 6.74 -15.41 -9.96
N HIS A 83 6.11 -15.38 -8.78
CA HIS A 83 6.16 -16.53 -7.88
C HIS A 83 5.18 -17.62 -8.31
N GLY A 84 4.03 -17.26 -8.89
CA GLY A 84 3.05 -18.20 -9.45
C GLY A 84 2.37 -19.14 -8.43
N GLU A 85 2.77 -19.09 -7.15
CA GLU A 85 2.24 -19.97 -6.12
C GLU A 85 0.97 -19.41 -5.46
N LEU A 86 0.05 -20.32 -5.12
CA LEU A 86 -1.19 -19.98 -4.42
C LEU A 86 -0.91 -19.32 -3.06
N TRP A 87 0.21 -19.69 -2.42
CA TRP A 87 0.67 -19.16 -1.14
C TRP A 87 0.98 -17.66 -1.18
N LEU A 88 1.37 -17.10 -2.32
CA LEU A 88 1.53 -15.64 -2.47
C LEU A 88 0.30 -14.97 -3.07
N THR A 89 -0.38 -15.68 -3.98
CA THR A 89 -1.55 -15.19 -4.69
C THR A 89 -2.69 -14.84 -3.74
N LEU A 90 -2.97 -15.72 -2.76
CA LEU A 90 -4.03 -15.49 -1.78
C LEU A 90 -3.80 -14.25 -0.90
N PRO A 91 -2.67 -14.10 -0.17
CA PRO A 91 -2.43 -12.91 0.62
C PRO A 91 -2.35 -11.64 -0.23
N GLY A 92 -1.73 -11.71 -1.43
CA GLY A 92 -1.68 -10.58 -2.37
C GLY A 92 -3.08 -10.09 -2.76
N LEU A 93 -3.97 -10.99 -3.15
CA LEU A 93 -5.36 -10.67 -3.50
C LEU A 93 -6.13 -10.07 -2.32
N VAL A 94 -6.01 -10.66 -1.14
CA VAL A 94 -6.67 -10.16 0.07
C VAL A 94 -6.23 -8.74 0.40
N ILE A 95 -4.92 -8.46 0.33
CA ILE A 95 -4.37 -7.13 0.58
C ILE A 95 -4.92 -6.13 -0.44
N VAL A 96 -4.89 -6.43 -1.74
CA VAL A 96 -5.39 -5.52 -2.80
C VAL A 96 -6.87 -5.22 -2.61
N CYS A 97 -7.70 -6.26 -2.47
CA CYS A 97 -9.15 -6.10 -2.27
C CYS A 97 -9.43 -5.23 -1.05
N ARG A 98 -8.77 -5.51 0.08
CA ARG A 98 -8.96 -4.75 1.31
C ARG A 98 -8.52 -3.30 1.14
N GLU A 99 -7.38 -3.04 0.51
CA GLU A 99 -6.86 -1.67 0.34
C GLU A 99 -7.86 -0.80 -0.44
N LEU A 100 -8.48 -1.36 -1.49
CA LEU A 100 -9.55 -0.69 -2.25
C LEU A 100 -10.83 -0.50 -1.44
N LEU A 101 -11.29 -1.53 -0.73
CA LEU A 101 -12.51 -1.49 0.08
C LEU A 101 -12.42 -0.45 1.21
N VAL A 102 -11.39 -0.52 2.04
CA VAL A 102 -11.22 0.40 3.18
C VAL A 102 -10.97 1.82 2.70
N SER A 103 -10.27 2.00 1.57
CA SER A 103 -10.09 3.34 0.98
C SER A 103 -11.41 3.96 0.54
N SER A 104 -12.22 3.20 -0.21
CA SER A 104 -13.52 3.67 -0.70
C SER A 104 -14.47 3.99 0.47
N LEU A 105 -14.47 3.12 1.50
CA LEU A 105 -15.23 3.35 2.71
C LEU A 105 -14.82 4.66 3.40
N ARG A 106 -13.50 4.89 3.57
CA ARG A 106 -12.97 6.10 4.21
C ARG A 106 -13.29 7.38 3.42
N GLU A 107 -13.34 7.29 2.10
CA GLU A 107 -13.72 8.39 1.21
C GLU A 107 -15.21 8.72 1.36
N TRP A 108 -16.08 7.70 1.26
CA TRP A 108 -17.52 7.86 1.46
C TRP A 108 -17.89 8.43 2.85
N MET A 109 -17.20 8.02 3.92
CA MET A 109 -17.40 8.62 5.24
C MET A 109 -16.84 10.03 5.37
N ALA A 110 -15.84 10.40 4.57
CA ALA A 110 -15.32 11.76 4.55
C ALA A 110 -16.34 12.73 3.96
N GLU A 111 -17.07 12.32 2.93
CA GLU A 111 -18.18 13.10 2.35
C GLU A 111 -19.29 13.39 3.37
N ARG A 112 -19.54 12.45 4.29
CA ARG A 112 -20.51 12.59 5.39
C ARG A 112 -19.97 13.32 6.62
N GLN A 113 -18.77 13.91 6.55
CA GLN A 113 -18.08 14.56 7.67
C GLN A 113 -17.84 13.67 8.91
N VAL A 114 -17.97 12.35 8.79
CA VAL A 114 -17.78 11.37 9.88
C VAL A 114 -16.49 10.55 9.75
N ARG A 115 -15.53 11.07 8.97
CA ARG A 115 -14.22 10.42 8.72
C ARG A 115 -13.49 10.01 10.01
N SER A 116 -13.67 10.77 11.09
CA SER A 116 -13.05 10.53 12.39
C SER A 116 -13.43 9.18 13.01
N GLN A 117 -14.59 8.61 12.65
CA GLN A 117 -15.02 7.30 13.14
C GLN A 117 -14.15 6.16 12.58
N VAL A 118 -13.41 6.41 11.49
CA VAL A 118 -12.51 5.45 10.84
C VAL A 118 -11.10 6.04 10.79
N ALA A 119 -10.69 6.56 11.94
CA ALA A 119 -9.35 7.06 12.18
C ALA A 119 -8.30 5.95 12.06
N VAL A 120 -7.08 6.35 11.69
CA VAL A 120 -5.93 5.46 11.59
C VAL A 120 -5.56 4.96 12.98
N THR A 121 -5.57 3.65 13.18
CA THR A 121 -5.13 3.00 14.42
C THR A 121 -3.66 2.64 14.37
N GLU A 122 -3.01 2.41 15.51
CA GLU A 122 -1.61 1.95 15.56
C GLU A 122 -1.42 0.61 14.82
N ILE A 123 -2.41 -0.29 14.91
CA ILE A 123 -2.42 -1.55 14.14
C ILE A 123 -2.40 -1.28 12.63
N SER A 124 -3.10 -0.23 12.19
CA SER A 124 -3.15 0.17 10.78
C SER A 124 -1.85 0.80 10.29
N LYS A 125 -1.00 1.31 11.19
CA LYS A 125 0.37 1.73 10.86
C LYS A 125 1.33 0.54 10.85
N ALA A 126 1.19 -0.36 11.82
CA ALA A 126 2.00 -1.57 11.86
C ALA A 126 1.79 -2.43 10.60
N LYS A 127 0.54 -2.58 10.13
CA LYS A 127 0.24 -3.34 8.90
C LYS A 127 1.04 -2.83 7.71
N THR A 128 1.13 -1.50 7.54
CA THR A 128 1.77 -0.91 6.35
C THR A 128 3.27 -1.09 6.42
N VAL A 129 3.89 -0.88 7.57
CA VAL A 129 5.32 -1.14 7.76
C VAL A 129 5.66 -2.61 7.45
N VAL A 130 4.92 -3.55 8.04
CA VAL A 130 5.13 -4.98 7.82
C VAL A 130 4.94 -5.36 6.36
N GLN A 131 3.91 -4.81 5.70
CA GLN A 131 3.63 -5.05 4.29
C GLN A 131 4.74 -4.50 3.38
N MET A 132 5.22 -3.28 3.62
CA MET A 132 6.30 -2.69 2.83
C MET A 132 7.59 -3.49 2.99
N VAL A 133 7.92 -3.94 4.21
CA VAL A 133 9.07 -4.82 4.45
C VAL A 133 8.92 -6.15 3.71
N ALA A 134 7.74 -6.78 3.76
CA ALA A 134 7.47 -8.01 3.02
C ALA A 134 7.71 -7.84 1.52
N ILE A 135 7.16 -6.78 0.93
CA ILE A 135 7.28 -6.51 -0.51
C ILE A 135 8.73 -6.21 -0.89
N VAL A 136 9.47 -5.42 -0.11
CA VAL A 136 10.89 -5.16 -0.37
C VAL A 136 11.69 -6.46 -0.38
N ILE A 137 11.50 -7.32 0.62
CA ILE A 137 12.21 -8.61 0.72
C ILE A 137 11.88 -9.48 -0.49
N LEU A 138 10.58 -9.62 -0.81
CA LEU A 138 10.14 -10.48 -1.91
C LEU A 138 10.58 -9.95 -3.28
N LEU A 139 10.50 -8.65 -3.53
CA LEU A 139 10.98 -8.05 -4.79
C LEU A 139 12.50 -8.13 -4.92
N SER A 140 13.24 -8.13 -3.80
CA SER A 140 14.70 -8.15 -3.83
C SER A 140 15.29 -9.52 -4.12
N ASN A 141 14.48 -10.57 -4.11
CA ASN A 141 14.94 -11.96 -4.18
C ASN A 141 14.24 -12.71 -5.31
N ALA A 142 14.95 -13.67 -5.90
CA ALA A 142 14.37 -14.57 -6.88
C ALA A 142 13.26 -15.43 -6.26
N PRO A 143 12.28 -15.87 -7.06
CA PRO A 143 11.20 -16.75 -6.63
C PRO A 143 11.72 -18.19 -6.39
N VAL A 144 12.73 -18.32 -5.53
CA VAL A 144 13.36 -19.58 -5.13
C VAL A 144 13.23 -19.72 -3.62
N PHE A 145 13.09 -20.95 -3.13
CA PHE A 145 13.05 -21.22 -1.69
C PHE A 145 14.42 -20.93 -1.07
N ASN A 146 14.52 -19.79 -0.39
CA ASN A 146 15.67 -19.38 0.39
C ASN A 146 15.19 -18.70 1.69
N LEU A 147 16.13 -18.41 2.60
CA LEU A 147 15.78 -17.81 3.89
C LEU A 147 15.03 -16.47 3.73
N TRP A 148 15.44 -15.64 2.76
CA TRP A 148 14.84 -14.33 2.52
C TRP A 148 13.42 -14.43 1.97
N THR A 149 13.18 -15.29 0.99
CA THR A 149 11.84 -15.48 0.45
C THR A 149 10.90 -16.04 1.51
N ILE A 150 11.35 -17.01 2.32
CA ILE A 150 10.57 -17.53 3.46
C ILE A 150 10.21 -16.42 4.44
N LEU A 151 11.17 -15.55 4.81
CA LEU A 151 10.89 -14.40 5.66
C LEU A 151 9.88 -13.45 5.00
N GLY A 152 10.02 -13.19 3.70
CA GLY A 152 9.07 -12.40 2.92
C GLY A 152 7.65 -12.97 2.96
N TYR A 153 7.50 -14.29 2.81
CA TYR A 153 6.22 -14.98 2.98
C TYR A 153 5.67 -14.83 4.40
N ILE A 154 6.48 -15.05 5.43
CA ILE A 154 6.05 -14.87 6.83
C ILE A 154 5.53 -13.44 7.04
N PHE A 155 6.26 -12.42 6.57
CA PHE A 155 5.85 -11.03 6.70
C PHE A 155 4.58 -10.71 5.90
N ILE A 156 4.40 -11.24 4.67
CA ILE A 156 3.18 -10.97 3.90
C ILE A 156 1.94 -11.61 4.55
N TYR A 157 2.09 -12.78 5.19
CA TYR A 157 1.01 -13.39 5.96
C TYR A 157 0.68 -12.61 7.23
N ILE A 158 1.68 -12.12 7.95
CA ILE A 158 1.48 -11.22 9.10
C ILE A 158 0.77 -9.94 8.63
N ALA A 159 1.23 -9.32 7.54
CA ALA A 159 0.60 -8.14 6.95
C ALA A 159 -0.87 -8.41 6.60
N THR A 160 -1.17 -9.58 6.02
CA THR A 160 -2.53 -9.99 5.67
C THR A 160 -3.42 -10.10 6.91
N ALA A 161 -2.94 -10.75 7.97
CA ALA A 161 -3.68 -10.87 9.23
C ALA A 161 -3.97 -9.50 9.87
N LEU A 162 -2.97 -8.63 9.94
CA LEU A 162 -3.13 -7.26 10.45
C LEU A 162 -4.10 -6.44 9.59
N THR A 163 -4.06 -6.64 8.27
CA THR A 163 -4.90 -5.96 7.29
C THR A 163 -6.37 -6.34 7.45
N LEU A 164 -6.66 -7.63 7.64
CA LEU A 164 -7.99 -8.14 7.95
C LEU A 164 -8.50 -7.66 9.30
N TRP A 165 -7.66 -7.69 10.34
CA TRP A 165 -8.03 -7.18 11.66
C TRP A 165 -8.39 -5.69 11.62
N SER A 166 -7.53 -4.87 11.01
CA SER A 166 -7.80 -3.44 10.86
C SER A 166 -9.05 -3.19 10.01
N MET A 167 -9.32 -3.99 8.97
CA MET A 167 -10.56 -3.91 8.19
C MET A 167 -11.79 -4.17 9.06
N PHE A 168 -11.76 -5.21 9.89
CA PHE A 168 -12.86 -5.52 10.80
C PHE A 168 -13.16 -4.36 11.75
N VAL A 169 -12.12 -3.74 12.33
CA VAL A 169 -12.26 -2.57 13.19
C VAL A 169 -12.90 -1.39 12.42
N HIS A 170 -12.42 -1.10 11.22
CA HIS A 170 -12.95 -0.02 10.40
C HIS A 170 -14.42 -0.23 9.98
N LEU A 171 -14.78 -1.46 9.57
CA LEU A 171 -16.15 -1.81 9.20
C LEU A 171 -17.08 -1.74 10.41
N ARG A 172 -16.65 -2.24 11.57
CA ARG A 172 -17.43 -2.18 12.82
C ARG A 172 -17.72 -0.74 13.22
N SER A 173 -16.74 0.16 13.10
CA SER A 173 -16.94 1.58 13.40
C SER A 173 -17.86 2.26 12.38
N ALA A 174 -17.79 1.89 11.10
CA ALA A 174 -18.65 2.44 10.05
C ALA A 174 -20.08 1.87 10.06
N TRP A 175 -20.30 0.70 10.66
CA TRP A 175 -21.56 -0.05 10.61
C TRP A 175 -22.79 0.75 11.07
N PRO A 176 -22.76 1.55 12.15
CA PRO A 176 -23.93 2.34 12.56
C PRO A 176 -24.36 3.35 11.51
N VAL A 177 -23.39 4.01 10.84
CA VAL A 177 -23.63 5.01 9.79
C VAL A 177 -24.11 4.35 8.50
N LEU A 178 -23.52 3.20 8.13
CA LEU A 178 -23.99 2.43 6.98
C LEU A 178 -25.45 1.98 7.18
N ARG A 179 -25.76 1.47 8.38
CA ARG A 179 -27.10 0.98 8.71
C ARG A 179 -28.17 2.07 8.67
N SER A 180 -27.88 3.29 9.13
CA SER A 180 -28.85 4.40 9.04
C SER A 180 -29.18 4.76 7.60
N ASP A 181 -28.17 4.79 6.72
CA ASP A 181 -28.31 5.11 5.29
C ASP A 181 -29.13 4.04 4.54
N PHE A 182 -29.02 2.76 4.94
CA PHE A 182 -29.83 1.67 4.38
C PHE A 182 -31.31 1.70 4.80
N ILE A 183 -31.64 2.33 5.93
CA ILE A 183 -33.00 2.37 6.49
C ILE A 183 -33.78 3.60 5.98
N GLU A 184 -33.09 4.66 5.55
CA GLU A 184 -33.71 5.88 4.99
C GLU A 184 -34.11 5.75 3.50
N LYS A 185 -33.85 4.61 2.86
CA LYS A 185 -34.39 4.23 1.54
C LYS A 185 -35.58 3.31 1.67
#